data_AF-A0A0K2GBW2-F1
#
_entry.id   AF-A0A0K2GBW2-F1
#
_cell.length_a   1.000
_cell.length_b   1.000
_cell.length_c   1.000
_cell.angle_alpha   90.00
_cell.angle_beta   90.00
_cell.angle_gamma   90.00
#
_symmetry.space_group_name_H-M   'P 1'
#
loop_
_entity.id
_entity.type
_entity.pdbx_description
1 polymer ?
#
loop_
_entity_poly.entity_id
_entity_poly.type
_entity_poly.pdbx_seq_one_letter_code
_entity_poly.pdbx_strand_id
1 'polypeptide(L)'
;MTEEALRDVIQKWIIERSPLHQPVDETVDLIASGALDSMGFVELLSHVESCIDRKLDLQELDAEAFTSIEGLVRCVLTPKTPV
;
A
#
# COMPACT_ATOMS: atom_id res chain seq x y z
N MET A 1 -10.61 -10.50 -0.16
CA MET A 1 -10.67 -9.02 -0.26
C MET A 1 -10.79 -8.65 -1.74
N THR A 2 -11.61 -7.66 -2.11
CA THR A 2 -11.70 -7.13 -3.48
C THR A 2 -10.74 -5.96 -3.66
N GLU A 3 -10.51 -5.54 -4.91
CA GLU A 3 -9.66 -4.38 -5.22
C GLU A 3 -10.13 -3.10 -4.52
N GLU A 4 -11.40 -2.77 -4.70
CA GLU A 4 -12.02 -1.58 -4.12
C GLU A 4 -11.94 -1.59 -2.58
N ALA A 5 -12.11 -2.76 -1.96
CA ALA A 5 -12.04 -2.88 -0.50
C ALA A 5 -10.61 -2.69 0.03
N LEU A 6 -9.60 -3.20 -0.68
CA LEU A 6 -8.19 -3.00 -0.29
C LEU A 6 -7.78 -1.53 -0.45
N ARG A 7 -8.22 -0.89 -1.54
CA ARG A 7 -7.99 0.52 -1.82
C ARG A 7 -8.59 1.40 -0.72
N ASP A 8 -9.83 1.15 -0.34
CA ASP A 8 -10.51 1.86 0.76
C ASP A 8 -9.80 1.67 2.11
N VAL A 9 -9.29 0.46 2.41
CA VAL A 9 -8.51 0.19 3.62
C VAL A 9 -7.21 1.00 3.64
N ILE A 10 -6.44 0.96 2.55
CA ILE A 10 -5.17 1.70 2.43
C ILE A 10 -5.43 3.20 2.56
N GLN A 11 -6.43 3.72 1.83
CA GLN A 11 -6.75 5.14 1.84
C GLN A 11 -7.18 5.62 3.22
N LYS A 12 -8.06 4.87 3.91
CA LYS A 12 -8.46 5.17 5.29
C LYS A 12 -7.29 5.15 6.24
N TRP A 13 -6.44 4.12 6.15
CA TRP A 13 -5.27 3.99 7.01
C TRP A 13 -4.32 5.19 6.85
N ILE A 14 -4.09 5.64 5.62
CA ILE A 14 -3.26 6.82 5.35
C ILE A 14 -3.92 8.09 5.89
N ILE A 15 -5.23 8.27 5.69
CA ILE A 15 -5.96 9.46 6.19
C ILE A 15 -5.91 9.53 7.73
N GLU A 16 -6.05 8.40 8.43
CA GLU A 16 -6.00 8.35 9.89
C GLU A 16 -4.61 8.61 10.47
N ARG A 17 -3.55 8.36 9.68
CA ARG A 17 -2.14 8.47 10.09
C ARG A 17 -1.46 9.72 9.54
N SER A 18 -2.01 10.32 8.50
CA SER A 18 -1.46 11.52 7.87
C SER A 18 -1.83 12.75 8.69
N PRO A 19 -0.88 13.65 9.00
CA PRO A 19 -1.17 14.89 9.70
C PRO A 19 -2.18 15.78 8.96
N LEU A 20 -2.26 15.63 7.63
CA LEU A 20 -3.14 16.41 6.77
C LEU A 20 -4.57 15.86 6.69
N HIS A 21 -4.82 14.64 7.18
CA HIS A 21 -6.13 13.96 7.17
C HIS A 21 -6.87 14.06 5.83
N GLN A 22 -6.12 14.09 4.73
CA GLN A 22 -6.64 14.30 3.40
C GLN A 22 -6.40 13.05 2.54
N PRO A 23 -7.32 12.73 1.63
CA PRO A 23 -7.09 11.66 0.66
C PRO A 23 -5.88 12.00 -0.19
N VAL A 24 -5.02 11.01 -0.39
CA VAL A 24 -3.88 11.09 -1.30
C VAL A 24 -4.30 10.55 -2.67
N ASP A 25 -3.69 11.09 -3.72
CA ASP A 25 -3.84 10.52 -5.06
C ASP A 25 -3.26 9.10 -5.08
N GLU A 26 -3.85 8.24 -5.89
CA GLU A 26 -3.53 6.81 -5.87
C GLU A 26 -2.28 6.48 -6.67
N THR A 27 -1.89 7.40 -7.55
CA THR A 27 -0.74 7.29 -8.45
C THR A 27 0.51 7.95 -7.90
N VAL A 28 0.38 8.79 -6.87
CA VAL A 28 1.54 9.45 -6.27
C VAL A 28 2.31 8.51 -5.36
N ASP A 29 3.62 8.73 -5.34
CA ASP A 29 4.50 8.07 -4.39
C ASP A 29 4.20 8.60 -2.97
N LEU A 30 3.74 7.70 -2.10
CA LEU A 30 3.33 8.01 -0.73
C LEU A 30 4.49 8.49 0.13
N ILE A 31 5.72 8.06 -0.17
CA ILE A 31 6.92 8.44 0.56
C ILE A 31 7.44 9.78 0.03
N ALA A 32 7.61 9.91 -1.28
CA ALA A 32 8.13 11.13 -1.90
C ALA A 32 7.16 12.31 -1.78
N SER A 33 5.85 12.06 -1.73
CA SER A 33 4.84 13.08 -1.46
C SER A 33 4.81 13.54 0.00
N GLY A 34 5.46 12.81 0.91
CA GLY A 34 5.39 13.05 2.35
C GLY A 34 4.05 12.65 2.97
N ALA A 35 3.23 11.87 2.27
CA ALA A 35 2.00 11.31 2.84
C ALA A 35 2.32 10.30 3.95
N LEU A 36 3.40 9.53 3.78
CA LEU A 36 3.97 8.62 4.76
C LEU A 36 5.48 8.78 4.82
N ASP A 37 6.05 8.67 6.02
CA ASP A 37 7.48 8.42 6.16
C ASP A 37 7.80 6.94 5.87
N SER A 38 9.08 6.63 5.65
CA SER A 38 9.55 5.25 5.42
C SER A 38 9.05 4.24 6.47
N MET A 39 8.98 4.63 7.74
CA MET A 39 8.45 3.79 8.82
C MET A 39 6.93 3.58 8.69
N GLY A 40 6.18 4.65 8.40
CA GLY A 40 4.73 4.58 8.21
C GLY A 40 4.36 3.73 7.00
N PHE A 41 5.19 3.75 5.96
CA PHE A 41 5.03 2.86 4.80
C PHE A 41 5.20 1.38 5.18
N VAL A 42 6.21 1.02 5.97
CA VAL A 42 6.39 -0.36 6.46
C VAL A 42 5.23 -0.80 7.36
N GLU A 43 4.70 0.09 8.19
CA GLU A 43 3.51 -0.20 9.00
C GLU A 43 2.26 -0.44 8.13
N LEU A 44 2.09 0.34 7.06
CA LEU A 44 1.01 0.13 6.08
C LEU A 44 1.12 -1.25 5.44
N LEU A 45 2.32 -1.64 4.99
CA LEU A 45 2.55 -2.98 4.43
C LEU A 45 2.14 -4.06 5.43
N SER A 46 2.58 -3.97 6.67
CA SER A 46 2.23 -4.93 7.72
C SER A 46 0.73 -4.97 8.02
N HIS A 47 0.06 -3.81 7.97
CA HIS A 47 -1.39 -3.74 8.12
C HIS A 47 -2.12 -4.45 6.97
N VAL A 48 -1.69 -4.18 5.73
CA VAL A 48 -2.25 -4.82 4.54
C VAL A 48 -2.05 -6.34 4.59
N GLU A 49 -0.85 -6.81 4.94
CA GLU A 49 -0.53 -8.24 5.13
C GLU A 49 -1.48 -8.90 6.14
N SER A 50 -1.74 -8.22 7.25
CA SER A 50 -2.68 -8.68 8.28
C SER A 50 -4.13 -8.70 7.78
N CYS A 51 -4.53 -7.78 6.90
CA CYS A 51 -5.88 -7.76 6.32
C CYS A 51 -6.13 -8.89 5.31
N ILE A 52 -5.10 -9.29 4.57
CA ILE A 52 -5.20 -10.34 3.55
C ILE A 52 -4.75 -11.72 4.04
N ASP A 53 -4.23 -11.82 5.28
CA ASP A 53 -3.63 -13.02 5.86
C ASP A 53 -2.55 -13.64 4.95
N ARG A 54 -1.75 -12.77 4.30
CA ARG A 54 -0.68 -13.15 3.39
C ARG A 54 0.49 -12.19 3.52
N LYS A 55 1.70 -12.72 3.35
CA LYS A 55 2.90 -11.89 3.24
C LYS A 55 3.04 -11.31 1.84
N LEU A 56 3.45 -10.06 1.77
CA LEU A 56 3.83 -9.40 0.54
C LEU A 56 5.28 -9.79 0.23
N ASP A 57 5.52 -10.33 -0.95
CA ASP A 57 6.88 -10.65 -1.37
C ASP A 57 7.57 -9.39 -1.89
N LEU A 58 8.17 -8.61 -0.98
CA LEU A 58 8.85 -7.36 -1.30
C LEU A 58 10.11 -7.54 -2.16
N GLN A 59 10.63 -8.76 -2.32
CA GLN A 59 11.84 -9.02 -3.11
C GLN A 59 11.53 -8.99 -4.61
N GLU A 60 10.30 -9.34 -4.98
CA GLU A 60 9.82 -9.30 -6.37
C GLU A 60 9.10 -7.99 -6.73
N LEU A 61 8.98 -7.05 -5.79
CA LEU A 61 8.36 -5.75 -6.03
C LEU A 61 9.40 -4.70 -6.43
N ASP A 62 9.18 -4.07 -7.57
CA ASP A 62 9.88 -2.86 -7.96
C ASP A 62 9.61 -1.75 -6.93
N ALA A 63 10.68 -1.18 -6.36
CA ALA A 63 10.58 -0.21 -5.27
C ALA A 63 9.75 1.02 -5.64
N GLU A 64 9.90 1.48 -6.87
CA GLU A 64 9.17 2.63 -7.41
C GLU A 64 7.71 2.30 -7.76
N ALA A 65 7.39 1.02 -7.95
CA ALA A 65 6.05 0.58 -8.32
C ALA A 65 5.18 0.26 -7.10
N PHE A 66 5.74 0.05 -5.90
CA PHE A 66 4.96 -0.25 -4.70
C PHE A 66 4.63 0.96 -3.84
N THR A 67 5.33 2.08 -4.03
CA THR A 67 5.18 3.27 -3.17
C THR A 67 3.89 4.04 -3.41
N SER A 68 3.09 3.65 -4.42
CA SER A 68 1.76 4.22 -4.72
C SER A 68 0.63 3.26 -4.32
N ILE A 69 -0.57 3.78 -4.06
CA ILE A 69 -1.74 2.96 -3.69
C ILE A 69 -2.10 1.99 -4.82
N GLU A 70 -2.10 2.47 -6.07
CA GLU A 70 -2.37 1.63 -7.25
C GLU A 70 -1.37 0.48 -7.35
N GLY A 71 -0.09 0.80 -7.14
CA GLY A 71 1.01 -0.15 -7.08
C GLY A 71 0.80 -1.26 -6.07
N LEU A 72 0.55 -0.86 -4.83
CA LEU A 72 0.29 -1.74 -3.69
C LEU A 72 -0.90 -2.67 -3.95
N VAL A 73 -2.02 -2.09 -4.40
CA VAL A 73 -3.24 -2.82 -4.73
C VAL A 73 -2.99 -3.87 -5.81
N ARG A 74 -2.27 -3.49 -6.87
CA ARG A 74 -1.90 -4.39 -7.96
C ARG A 74 -1.04 -5.55 -7.44
N CYS A 75 -0.02 -5.25 -6.63
CA CYS A 75 0.88 -6.25 -6.06
C CYS A 75 0.14 -7.29 -5.21
N VAL A 76 -0.80 -6.83 -4.38
CA VAL A 76 -1.61 -7.70 -3.51
C VAL A 76 -2.54 -8.60 -4.32
N LEU A 77 -3.12 -8.09 -5.41
CA LEU A 77 -4.15 -8.78 -6.19
C LEU A 77 -3.63 -9.60 -7.35
N THR A 78 -2.38 -9.38 -7.78
CA THR A 78 -1.70 -10.28 -8.71
C THR A 78 -0.87 -11.30 -7.91
N PRO A 79 -1.44 -12.46 -7.51
CA PRO A 79 -0.62 -13.55 -7.04
C PRO A 79 0.23 -14.02 -8.21
N LYS A 80 1.51 -13.63 -8.26
CA LYS A 80 2.43 -14.34 -9.15
C LYS A 80 2.62 -15.73 -8.55
N THR A 81 2.15 -16.70 -9.31
CA THR A 81 2.36 -18.12 -9.04
C THR A 81 3.87 -18.35 -9.12
N PRO A 82 4.52 -18.91 -8.09
CA PRO A 82 5.89 -19.36 -8.23
C PRO A 82 5.91 -20.43 -9.35
N VAL A 83 6.73 -20.21 -10.37
CA VAL A 83 7.02 -21.19 -11.43
C VAL A 83 7.89 -22.32 -10.88
#